data_AF-A0A838XF71-F1
#
_entry.id   AF-A0A838XF71-F1
#
_cell.length_a   1.000
_cell.length_b   1.000
_cell.length_c   1.000
_cell.angle_alpha   90.00
_cell.angle_beta   90.00
_cell.angle_gamma   90.00
#
_symmetry.space_group_name_H-M   'P 1'
#
loop_
_entity.id
_entity.type
_entity.pdbx_description
1 polymer ?
#
loop_
_entity_poly.entity_id
_entity_poly.type
_entity_poly.pdbx_seq_one_letter_code
_entity_poly.pdbx_strand_id
1 'polypeptide(L)'
;MTTAPPGRRRLDTSVPTPYEVATREPRVDSPRWARLLMIATFVAWACGTAGAASAITDVGAPSWLWRPSAAVLLVTFAVMLTHRVGGYMRIWVSLSLLLSAAALLSGVNALLAAAAGTTAVLSAVSAVVFTRPAATVVQVLREYAVMLILALSGAVGVAAWNAPVEVRPFGLMVMAVSVTLAISIVWRLGSGLHGFGRSHLKLLVVVAVVAVGLFYYGSFVRTAGSPALTNLLDDTIVWLRQNIGGVPRPYEFLIGFPALVVGVSMRSRYREGWWVCVFAVVGTVIVANSLIDPRAYPSYFALSTLYSAIIGLVIGLVIRAVLFRPRSRRAARAVQQAQRTEPGRLSPLR
;
A
#
# COMPACT_ATOMS: atom_id res chain seq x y z
N MET A 1 50.06 -15.92 -34.83
CA MET A 1 48.86 -15.14 -34.46
C MET A 1 47.75 -16.11 -34.08
N THR A 2 47.49 -16.27 -32.78
CA THR A 2 46.47 -17.19 -32.24
C THR A 2 45.11 -16.49 -32.19
N THR A 3 44.17 -16.93 -33.02
CA THR A 3 42.78 -16.48 -33.00
C THR A 3 42.04 -17.15 -31.85
N ALA A 4 41.90 -16.43 -30.73
CA ALA A 4 41.03 -16.86 -29.64
C ALA A 4 39.56 -16.88 -30.14
N PRO A 5 38.78 -17.93 -29.87
CA PRO A 5 37.38 -17.98 -30.25
C PRO A 5 36.61 -16.84 -29.57
N PRO A 6 35.68 -16.17 -30.25
CA PRO A 6 34.92 -15.08 -29.67
C PRO A 6 34.15 -15.62 -28.47
N GLY A 7 34.48 -15.08 -27.29
CA GLY A 7 33.79 -15.44 -26.05
C GLY A 7 32.29 -15.29 -26.23
N ARG A 8 31.53 -16.32 -25.83
CA ARG A 8 30.07 -16.39 -25.83
C ARG A 8 29.47 -15.02 -25.47
N ARG A 9 29.08 -14.26 -26.49
CA ARG A 9 28.43 -12.96 -26.34
C ARG A 9 27.18 -13.22 -25.50
N ARG A 10 27.04 -12.51 -24.38
CA ARG A 10 25.79 -12.52 -23.61
C ARG A 10 24.66 -12.28 -24.61
N LEU A 11 23.61 -13.10 -24.57
CA LEU A 11 22.41 -12.86 -25.37
C LEU A 11 21.88 -11.47 -24.96
N ASP A 12 22.17 -10.47 -25.78
CA ASP A 12 21.77 -9.09 -25.58
C ASP A 12 20.25 -8.99 -25.76
N THR A 13 19.50 -9.31 -24.70
CA THR A 13 18.12 -8.84 -24.52
C THR A 13 18.13 -7.42 -23.96
N SER A 14 19.11 -6.60 -24.37
CA SER A 14 19.52 -5.34 -23.74
C SER A 14 18.58 -4.17 -23.97
N VAL A 15 17.44 -4.39 -24.64
CA VAL A 15 16.38 -3.40 -24.77
C VAL A 15 15.30 -3.75 -23.76
N PRO A 16 15.24 -3.09 -22.58
CA PRO A 16 14.06 -3.16 -21.73
C PRO A 16 12.86 -2.81 -22.59
N THR A 17 11.82 -3.64 -22.60
CA THR A 17 10.55 -3.26 -23.23
C THR A 17 10.14 -1.92 -22.64
N PRO A 18 10.15 -0.82 -23.41
CA PRO A 18 9.85 0.49 -22.88
C PRO A 18 8.45 0.47 -22.26
N TYR A 19 8.21 1.30 -21.25
CA TYR A 19 6.84 1.73 -21.04
C TYR A 19 6.40 2.44 -22.32
N GLU A 20 5.17 2.23 -22.79
CA GLU A 20 4.61 3.13 -23.79
C GLU A 20 4.82 4.54 -23.26
N VAL A 21 5.49 5.38 -24.05
CA VAL A 21 5.72 6.79 -23.72
C VAL A 21 4.37 7.36 -23.29
N ALA A 22 4.37 8.17 -22.23
CA ALA A 22 3.17 8.85 -21.78
C ALA A 22 2.43 9.43 -22.97
N THR A 23 1.30 8.81 -23.33
CA THR A 23 0.43 9.30 -24.40
C THR A 23 -0.21 10.63 -24.05
N ARG A 24 0.04 11.12 -22.83
CA ARG A 24 -0.40 12.41 -22.35
C ARG A 24 0.83 13.24 -22.00
N GLU A 25 0.95 14.38 -22.66
CA GLU A 25 1.94 15.40 -22.38
C GLU A 25 2.00 15.76 -20.88
N PRO A 26 3.16 16.21 -20.37
CA PRO A 26 3.27 16.71 -19.01
C PRO A 26 2.15 17.72 -18.75
N ARG A 27 1.31 17.44 -17.76
CA ARG A 27 0.12 18.28 -17.44
C ARG A 27 0.45 19.71 -17.04
N VAL A 28 1.71 19.93 -16.69
CA VAL A 28 2.30 21.20 -16.31
C VAL A 28 3.54 21.34 -17.18
N ASP A 29 3.42 22.14 -18.23
CA ASP A 29 4.47 22.29 -19.25
C ASP A 29 5.75 22.90 -18.67
N SER A 30 5.62 23.65 -17.57
CA SER A 30 6.75 24.32 -16.96
C SER A 30 7.40 23.48 -15.83
N PRO A 31 8.71 23.24 -15.90
CA PRO A 31 9.43 22.43 -14.90
C PRO A 31 9.46 23.08 -13.51
N ARG A 32 9.36 24.42 -13.45
CA ARG A 32 9.29 25.16 -12.18
C ARG A 32 7.98 24.89 -11.44
N TRP A 33 6.84 24.95 -12.13
CA TRP A 33 5.55 24.66 -11.52
C TRP A 33 5.41 23.19 -11.11
N ALA A 34 5.94 22.26 -11.90
CA ALA A 34 5.99 20.85 -11.50
C ALA A 34 6.78 20.68 -10.19
N ARG A 35 7.93 21.35 -10.05
CA ARG A 35 8.75 21.31 -8.82
C ARG A 35 8.02 21.93 -7.63
N LEU A 36 7.37 23.08 -7.82
CA LEU A 36 6.59 23.73 -6.77
C LEU A 36 5.44 22.84 -6.30
N LEU A 37 4.69 22.22 -7.20
CA LEU A 37 3.62 21.28 -6.85
C LEU A 37 4.15 20.08 -6.07
N MET A 38 5.29 19.52 -6.46
CA MET A 38 5.93 18.41 -5.72
C MET A 38 6.31 18.81 -4.30
N ILE A 39 6.97 19.97 -4.13
CA ILE A 39 7.36 20.49 -2.82
C ILE A 39 6.12 20.81 -1.97
N ALA A 40 5.15 21.53 -2.54
CA ALA A 40 3.92 21.87 -1.86
C ALA A 40 3.15 20.63 -1.40
N THR A 41 3.06 19.60 -2.24
CA THR A 41 2.41 18.32 -1.89
C THR A 41 3.16 17.61 -0.76
N PHE A 42 4.50 17.62 -0.79
CA PHE A 42 5.31 17.01 0.27
C PHE A 42 5.18 17.76 1.60
N VAL A 43 5.23 19.09 1.58
CA VAL A 43 5.04 19.94 2.76
C VAL A 43 3.63 19.78 3.32
N ALA A 44 2.60 19.81 2.46
CA ALA A 44 1.22 19.59 2.86
C ALA A 44 1.02 18.20 3.50
N TRP A 45 1.63 17.16 2.92
CA TRP A 45 1.62 15.82 3.51
C TRP A 45 2.29 15.79 4.89
N ALA A 46 3.49 16.37 5.02
CA ALA A 46 4.23 16.37 6.27
C ALA A 46 3.51 17.16 7.37
N CYS A 47 3.08 18.39 7.08
CA CYS A 47 2.33 19.23 8.02
C CYS A 47 0.97 18.63 8.36
N GLY A 48 0.24 18.10 7.38
CA GLY A 48 -1.02 17.41 7.60
C GLY A 48 -0.87 16.16 8.46
N THR A 49 0.20 15.39 8.26
CA THR A 49 0.51 14.21 9.08
C THR A 49 0.84 14.61 10.52
N ALA A 50 1.70 15.61 10.71
CA ALA A 50 2.08 16.08 12.04
C ALA A 50 0.89 16.69 12.80
N GLY A 51 0.09 17.52 12.13
CA GLY A 51 -1.11 18.11 12.72
C GLY A 51 -2.18 17.06 13.05
N ALA A 52 -2.39 16.07 12.19
CA ALA A 52 -3.31 14.96 12.47
C ALA A 52 -2.78 14.04 13.59
N ALA A 53 -1.45 13.87 13.71
CA ALA A 53 -0.84 13.06 14.77
C ALA A 53 -1.13 13.61 16.15
N SER A 54 -1.27 14.93 16.27
CA SER A 54 -1.67 15.57 17.52
C SER A 54 -3.07 15.18 18.02
N ALA A 55 -3.90 14.53 17.20
CA ALA A 55 -5.19 14.00 17.62
C ALA A 55 -5.06 12.69 18.42
N ILE A 56 -3.93 11.99 18.31
CA ILE A 56 -3.69 10.70 18.96
C ILE A 56 -2.53 10.73 19.97
N THR A 57 -1.78 11.83 20.01
CA THR A 57 -0.68 12.04 20.96
C THR A 57 -1.03 13.18 21.93
N ASP A 58 -0.69 13.00 23.20
CA ASP A 58 -0.94 13.99 24.24
C ASP A 58 0.13 15.09 24.22
N VAL A 59 0.06 15.98 23.23
CA VAL A 59 1.02 17.08 23.00
C VAL A 59 0.40 18.45 23.31
N GLY A 60 -0.81 18.48 23.89
CA GLY A 60 -1.51 19.73 24.22
C GLY A 60 -1.90 20.58 23.00
N ALA A 61 -1.95 20.00 21.80
CA ALA A 61 -2.33 20.72 20.60
C ALA A 61 -3.83 21.08 20.62
N PRO A 62 -4.22 22.23 20.05
CA PRO A 62 -5.60 22.65 20.07
C PRO A 62 -6.47 21.78 19.14
N SER A 63 -7.66 21.41 19.62
CA SER A 63 -8.55 20.47 18.92
C SER A 63 -9.07 20.96 17.57
N TRP A 64 -9.08 22.27 17.34
CA TRP A 64 -9.46 22.84 16.04
C TRP A 64 -8.47 22.47 14.92
N LEU A 65 -7.24 22.04 15.24
CA LEU A 65 -6.20 21.69 14.27
C LEU A 65 -6.42 20.31 13.62
N TRP A 66 -7.09 19.39 14.32
CA TRP A 66 -7.17 17.98 13.92
C TRP A 66 -7.87 17.79 12.58
N ARG A 67 -9.10 18.28 12.44
CA ARG A 67 -9.90 18.10 11.22
C ARG A 67 -9.30 18.84 10.01
N PRO A 68 -8.83 20.10 10.12
CA PRO A 68 -8.13 20.76 9.01
C PRO A 68 -6.91 20.00 8.53
N SER A 69 -6.13 19.40 9.45
CA SER A 69 -4.98 18.56 9.09
C SER A 69 -5.41 17.30 8.33
N ALA A 70 -6.51 16.66 8.74
CA ALA A 70 -7.12 15.54 8.04
C ALA A 70 -7.62 15.91 6.63
N ALA A 71 -8.19 17.10 6.47
CA ALA A 71 -8.61 17.64 5.17
C ALA A 71 -7.42 17.87 4.23
N VAL A 72 -6.34 18.46 4.74
CA VAL A 72 -5.08 18.63 3.98
C VAL A 72 -4.55 17.27 3.53
N LEU A 73 -4.55 16.25 4.40
CA LEU A 73 -4.14 14.89 4.03
C LEU A 73 -5.04 14.27 2.96
N LEU A 74 -6.36 14.40 3.08
CA LEU A 74 -7.32 13.91 2.10
C LEU A 74 -7.00 14.45 0.69
N VAL A 75 -6.87 15.78 0.58
CA VAL A 75 -6.54 16.45 -0.68
C VAL A 75 -5.16 16.03 -1.18
N THR A 76 -4.19 15.92 -0.27
CA THR A 76 -2.82 15.52 -0.60
C THR A 76 -2.75 14.11 -1.18
N PHE A 77 -3.44 13.13 -0.58
CA PHE A 77 -3.51 11.78 -1.14
C PHE A 77 -4.26 11.75 -2.48
N ALA A 78 -5.29 12.57 -2.65
CA ALA A 78 -5.96 12.71 -3.95
C ALA A 78 -4.99 13.22 -5.02
N VAL A 79 -4.19 14.25 -4.72
CA VAL A 79 -3.14 14.75 -5.61
C VAL A 79 -2.11 13.67 -5.92
N MET A 80 -1.55 13.03 -4.89
CA MET A 80 -0.53 11.97 -5.04
C MET A 80 -1.02 10.84 -5.95
N LEU A 81 -2.21 10.30 -5.68
CA LEU A 81 -2.75 9.16 -6.43
C LEU A 81 -3.10 9.54 -7.87
N THR A 82 -3.81 10.65 -8.06
CA THR A 82 -4.27 11.07 -9.40
C THR A 82 -3.12 11.50 -10.30
N HIS A 83 -2.06 12.07 -9.72
CA HIS A 83 -0.81 12.35 -10.40
C HIS A 83 -0.11 11.04 -10.80
N ARG A 84 0.08 10.12 -9.85
CA ARG A 84 0.81 8.86 -10.10
C ARG A 84 0.11 7.94 -11.11
N VAL A 85 -1.20 7.85 -11.07
CA VAL A 85 -2.02 6.99 -11.97
C VAL A 85 -2.27 7.64 -13.34
N GLY A 86 -2.04 8.95 -13.48
CA GLY A 86 -2.43 9.67 -14.69
C GLY A 86 -3.95 9.78 -14.85
N GLY A 87 -4.70 10.02 -13.76
CA GLY A 87 -6.17 10.24 -13.75
C GLY A 87 -6.57 11.72 -13.86
N TYR A 88 -7.86 12.07 -13.99
CA TYR A 88 -8.31 13.46 -14.14
C TYR A 88 -8.15 14.29 -12.84
N MET A 89 -6.95 14.85 -12.64
CA MET A 89 -6.59 15.56 -11.40
C MET A 89 -7.56 16.69 -11.05
N ARG A 90 -7.99 17.49 -12.04
CA ARG A 90 -8.95 18.60 -11.82
C ARG A 90 -10.26 18.13 -11.21
N ILE A 91 -10.77 16.96 -11.62
CA ILE A 91 -12.06 16.42 -11.14
C ILE A 91 -11.87 15.81 -9.75
N TRP A 92 -10.89 14.93 -9.59
CA TRP A 92 -10.73 14.18 -8.34
C TRP A 92 -10.23 15.06 -7.19
N VAL A 93 -9.34 16.01 -7.46
CA VAL A 93 -8.85 16.96 -6.44
C VAL A 93 -9.94 17.96 -6.07
N SER A 94 -10.74 18.45 -7.03
CA SER A 94 -11.85 19.35 -6.70
C SER A 94 -12.94 18.65 -5.90
N LEU A 95 -13.32 17.42 -6.26
CA LEU A 95 -14.27 16.62 -5.47
C LEU A 95 -13.75 16.34 -4.05
N SER A 96 -12.46 16.04 -3.93
CA SER A 96 -11.79 15.85 -2.63
C SER A 96 -11.79 17.13 -1.79
N LEU A 97 -11.49 18.27 -2.41
CA LEU A 97 -11.55 19.58 -1.78
C LEU A 97 -12.97 19.89 -1.30
N LEU A 98 -13.97 19.72 -2.18
CA LEU A 98 -15.38 19.94 -1.88
C LEU A 98 -15.86 19.05 -0.72
N LEU A 99 -15.56 17.74 -0.76
CA LEU A 99 -15.91 16.82 0.32
C LEU A 99 -15.26 17.25 1.65
N SER A 100 -13.96 17.56 1.62
CA SER A 100 -13.24 17.96 2.82
C SER A 100 -13.74 19.29 3.41
N ALA A 101 -14.01 20.29 2.57
CA ALA A 101 -14.57 21.57 2.98
C ALA A 101 -16.00 21.42 3.51
N ALA A 102 -16.85 20.65 2.82
CA ALA A 102 -18.21 20.37 3.27
C ALA A 102 -18.22 19.65 4.62
N ALA A 103 -17.36 18.63 4.82
CA ALA A 103 -17.24 17.92 6.08
C ALA A 103 -16.75 18.84 7.21
N LEU A 104 -15.76 19.69 6.94
CA LEU A 104 -15.22 20.64 7.92
C LEU A 104 -16.24 21.69 8.37
N LEU A 105 -16.92 22.31 7.41
CA LEU A 105 -17.81 23.45 7.66
C LEU A 105 -19.16 23.01 8.22
N SER A 106 -19.70 21.89 7.74
CA SER A 106 -21.03 21.43 8.15
C SER A 106 -21.01 20.58 9.43
N GLY A 107 -19.91 19.88 9.70
CA GLY A 107 -19.81 18.94 10.82
C GLY A 107 -20.79 17.76 10.76
N VAL A 108 -21.48 17.53 9.64
CA VAL A 108 -22.46 16.45 9.51
C VAL A 108 -21.77 15.10 9.59
N ASN A 109 -22.26 14.23 10.47
CA ASN A 109 -21.69 12.90 10.74
C ASN A 109 -21.45 12.07 9.48
N ALA A 110 -22.41 12.08 8.54
CA ALA A 110 -22.28 11.38 7.26
C ALA A 110 -21.13 11.92 6.39
N LEU A 111 -20.92 13.24 6.36
CA LEU A 111 -19.83 13.86 5.60
C LEU A 111 -18.47 13.63 6.26
N LEU A 112 -18.41 13.65 7.59
CA LEU A 112 -17.20 13.26 8.34
C LEU A 112 -16.83 11.80 8.09
N ALA A 113 -17.82 10.89 8.11
CA ALA A 113 -17.63 9.48 7.79
C ALA A 113 -17.16 9.28 6.34
N ALA A 114 -17.77 9.97 5.39
CA ALA A 114 -17.37 9.91 3.98
C ALA A 114 -15.95 10.46 3.76
N ALA A 115 -15.59 11.56 4.43
CA ALA A 115 -14.25 12.15 4.37
C ALA A 115 -13.21 11.20 4.98
N ALA A 116 -13.48 10.64 6.18
CA ALA A 116 -12.61 9.66 6.82
C ALA A 116 -12.43 8.41 5.95
N GLY A 117 -13.52 7.86 5.42
CA GLY A 117 -13.48 6.71 4.51
C GLY A 117 -12.67 6.99 3.25
N THR A 118 -12.86 8.18 2.66
CA THR A 118 -12.11 8.60 1.46
C THR A 118 -10.62 8.79 1.77
N THR A 119 -10.26 9.38 2.91
CA THR A 119 -8.86 9.47 3.37
C THR A 119 -8.25 8.08 3.53
N ALA A 120 -8.97 7.13 4.14
CA ALA A 120 -8.52 5.75 4.33
C ALA A 120 -8.27 5.06 2.97
N VAL A 121 -9.23 5.16 2.05
CA VAL A 121 -9.12 4.58 0.69
C VAL A 121 -7.92 5.18 -0.07
N LEU A 122 -7.86 6.51 -0.14
CA LEU A 122 -6.83 7.18 -0.93
C LEU A 122 -5.44 6.95 -0.36
N SER A 123 -5.27 6.97 0.97
CA SER A 123 -3.97 6.70 1.60
C SER A 123 -3.53 5.25 1.42
N ALA A 124 -4.43 4.28 1.62
CA ALA A 124 -4.13 2.85 1.48
C ALA A 124 -3.69 2.49 0.06
N VAL A 125 -4.39 2.99 -0.95
CA VAL A 125 -4.05 2.76 -2.37
C VAL A 125 -2.80 3.55 -2.76
N SER A 126 -2.68 4.81 -2.32
CA SER A 126 -1.48 5.63 -2.58
C SER A 126 -0.22 4.98 -2.02
N ALA A 127 -0.27 4.45 -0.81
CA ALA A 127 0.87 3.79 -0.15
C ALA A 127 1.47 2.68 -1.02
N VAL A 128 0.65 1.93 -1.74
CA VAL A 128 1.10 0.86 -2.65
C VAL A 128 1.51 1.42 -4.01
N VAL A 129 0.68 2.25 -4.63
CA VAL A 129 0.90 2.77 -6.00
C VAL A 129 2.13 3.70 -6.07
N PHE A 130 2.48 4.33 -4.95
CA PHE A 130 3.65 5.20 -4.84
C PHE A 130 4.98 4.43 -4.72
N THR A 131 4.95 3.11 -4.57
CA THR A 131 6.18 2.30 -4.56
C THR A 131 6.80 2.18 -5.97
N ARG A 132 8.09 1.85 -6.00
CA ARG A 132 8.86 1.58 -7.22
C ARG A 132 9.23 0.10 -7.33
N PRO A 133 9.58 -0.38 -8.55
CA PRO A 133 10.19 -1.68 -8.72
C PRO A 133 11.51 -1.79 -7.94
N ALA A 134 11.72 -2.92 -7.27
CA ALA A 134 12.88 -3.15 -6.41
C ALA A 134 13.60 -4.46 -6.78
N ALA A 135 14.79 -4.37 -7.35
CA ALA A 135 15.60 -5.53 -7.72
C ALA A 135 16.41 -6.10 -6.54
N THR A 136 16.81 -5.25 -5.58
CA THR A 136 17.64 -5.63 -4.42
C THR A 136 16.85 -5.63 -3.11
N VAL A 137 17.34 -6.35 -2.10
CA VAL A 137 16.70 -6.37 -0.77
C VAL A 137 16.66 -4.98 -0.14
N VAL A 138 17.71 -4.18 -0.30
CA VAL A 138 17.75 -2.80 0.21
C VAL A 138 16.68 -1.93 -0.45
N GLN A 139 16.48 -2.06 -1.76
CA GLN A 139 15.40 -1.37 -2.45
C GLN A 139 14.03 -1.83 -1.93
N VAL A 140 13.83 -3.14 -1.73
CA VAL A 140 12.59 -3.68 -1.16
C VAL A 140 12.32 -3.07 0.21
N LEU A 141 13.31 -3.04 1.11
CA LEU A 141 13.18 -2.45 2.44
C LEU A 141 12.80 -0.97 2.38
N ARG A 142 13.41 -0.21 1.47
CA ARG A 142 13.07 1.20 1.24
C ARG A 142 11.62 1.36 0.77
N GLU A 143 11.19 0.57 -0.20
CA GLU A 143 9.83 0.64 -0.72
C GLU A 143 8.80 0.22 0.33
N TYR A 144 9.15 -0.78 1.15
CA TYR A 144 8.36 -1.24 2.28
C TYR A 144 8.20 -0.15 3.35
N ALA A 145 9.29 0.54 3.71
CA ALA A 145 9.24 1.66 4.65
C ALA A 145 8.39 2.82 4.12
N VAL A 146 8.50 3.17 2.84
CA VAL A 146 7.67 4.25 2.27
C VAL A 146 6.18 3.88 2.26
N MET A 147 5.86 2.63 1.94
CA MET A 147 4.47 2.16 2.01
C MET A 147 3.93 2.26 3.44
N LEU A 148 4.69 1.82 4.46
CA LEU A 148 4.27 1.92 5.85
C LEU A 148 4.07 3.38 6.29
N ILE A 149 5.01 4.27 5.97
CA ILE A 149 4.93 5.68 6.32
C ILE A 149 3.65 6.31 5.73
N LEU A 150 3.35 6.05 4.47
CA LEU A 150 2.14 6.57 3.82
C LEU A 150 0.87 5.97 4.43
N ALA A 151 0.83 4.66 4.69
CA ALA A 151 -0.32 4.02 5.32
C ALA A 151 -0.58 4.53 6.74
N LEU A 152 0.48 4.72 7.54
CA LEU A 152 0.40 5.29 8.89
C LEU A 152 -0.06 6.75 8.86
N SER A 153 0.43 7.56 7.92
CA SER A 153 -0.09 8.94 7.76
C SER A 153 -1.59 8.95 7.41
N GLY A 154 -2.06 7.97 6.64
CA GLY A 154 -3.48 7.72 6.42
C GLY A 154 -4.24 7.42 7.70
N ALA A 155 -3.74 6.48 8.51
CA ALA A 155 -4.36 6.07 9.78
C ALA A 155 -4.57 7.25 10.73
N VAL A 156 -3.55 8.08 10.85
CA VAL A 156 -3.59 9.28 11.68
C VAL A 156 -4.56 10.32 11.11
N GLY A 157 -4.59 10.50 9.79
CA GLY A 157 -5.57 11.36 9.13
C GLY A 157 -7.02 10.90 9.32
N VAL A 158 -7.27 9.59 9.30
CA VAL A 158 -8.58 8.99 9.58
C VAL A 158 -9.00 9.26 11.03
N ALA A 159 -8.08 9.09 11.98
CA ALA A 159 -8.33 9.38 13.39
C ALA A 159 -8.68 10.86 13.61
N ALA A 160 -7.95 11.78 12.97
CA ALA A 160 -8.13 13.21 13.13
C ALA A 160 -9.46 13.76 12.59
N TRP A 161 -10.17 13.02 11.73
CA TRP A 161 -11.55 13.35 11.38
C TRP A 161 -12.51 13.17 12.55
N ASN A 162 -12.20 12.26 13.49
CA ASN A 162 -13.05 11.86 14.60
C ASN A 162 -14.50 11.59 14.15
N ALA A 163 -14.65 10.77 13.11
CA ALA A 163 -15.93 10.49 12.49
C ALA A 163 -16.71 9.45 13.31
N PRO A 164 -17.99 9.70 13.64
CA PRO A 164 -18.81 8.74 14.37
C PRO A 164 -19.28 7.63 13.42
N VAL A 165 -18.56 6.52 13.39
CA VAL A 165 -18.87 5.37 12.53
C VAL A 165 -18.84 4.07 13.31
N GLU A 166 -19.66 3.12 12.89
CA GLU A 166 -19.52 1.74 13.33
C GLU A 166 -18.29 1.11 12.67
N VAL A 167 -17.33 0.69 13.49
CA VAL A 167 -15.98 0.27 13.07
C VAL A 167 -16.01 -0.86 12.03
N ARG A 168 -16.86 -1.87 12.25
CA ARG A 168 -16.91 -3.07 11.39
C ARG A 168 -17.45 -2.78 9.98
N PRO A 169 -18.67 -2.23 9.80
CA PRO A 169 -19.18 -1.95 8.46
C PRO A 169 -18.34 -0.89 7.74
N PHE A 170 -17.83 0.12 8.46
CA PHE A 170 -16.91 1.11 7.89
C PHE A 170 -15.64 0.45 7.32
N GLY A 171 -14.97 -0.40 8.10
CA GLY A 171 -13.76 -1.09 7.67
C GLY A 171 -13.99 -1.99 6.45
N LEU A 172 -15.14 -2.69 6.40
CA LEU A 172 -15.51 -3.52 5.25
C LEU A 172 -15.75 -2.67 3.99
N MET A 173 -16.44 -1.53 4.12
CA MET A 173 -16.70 -0.64 3.00
C MET A 173 -15.40 -0.04 2.45
N VAL A 174 -14.53 0.46 3.32
CA VAL A 174 -13.21 0.98 2.92
C VAL A 174 -12.37 -0.10 2.23
N MET A 175 -12.38 -1.33 2.75
CA MET A 175 -11.69 -2.47 2.12
C MET A 175 -12.23 -2.75 0.72
N ALA A 176 -13.55 -2.89 0.57
CA ALA A 176 -14.18 -3.19 -0.71
C ALA A 176 -13.87 -2.10 -1.76
N VAL A 177 -14.01 -0.82 -1.39
CA VAL A 177 -13.72 0.31 -2.28
C VAL A 177 -12.23 0.38 -2.62
N SER A 178 -11.34 0.20 -1.65
CA SER A 178 -9.88 0.28 -1.88
C SER A 178 -9.38 -0.83 -2.78
N VAL A 179 -9.82 -2.07 -2.56
CA VAL A 179 -9.45 -3.21 -3.40
C VAL A 179 -10.01 -3.03 -4.80
N THR A 180 -11.27 -2.59 -4.93
CA THR A 180 -11.89 -2.29 -6.24
C THR A 180 -11.08 -1.24 -6.99
N LEU A 181 -10.74 -0.12 -6.33
CA LEU A 181 -9.94 0.96 -6.92
C LEU A 181 -8.55 0.47 -7.32
N ALA A 182 -7.90 -0.33 -6.48
CA ALA A 182 -6.59 -0.92 -6.77
C ALA A 182 -6.64 -1.84 -8.00
N ILE A 183 -7.66 -2.71 -8.09
CA ILE A 183 -7.89 -3.58 -9.26
C ILE A 183 -8.13 -2.72 -10.51
N SER A 184 -8.99 -1.70 -10.44
CA SER A 184 -9.26 -0.80 -11.57
C SER A 184 -8.00 -0.09 -12.05
N ILE A 185 -7.13 0.37 -11.14
CA ILE A 185 -5.84 0.99 -11.47
C ILE A 185 -4.93 -0.03 -12.17
N VAL A 186 -4.77 -1.23 -11.60
CA VAL A 186 -3.87 -2.26 -12.14
C VAL A 186 -4.33 -2.78 -13.49
N TRP A 187 -5.64 -2.95 -13.67
CA TRP A 187 -6.25 -3.26 -14.95
C TRP A 187 -5.94 -2.17 -15.97
N ARG A 188 -6.16 -0.91 -15.59
CA ARG A 188 -5.86 0.24 -16.43
C ARG A 188 -4.37 0.35 -16.73
N LEU A 189 -3.44 -0.05 -15.86
CA LEU A 189 -1.98 0.00 -16.16
C LEU A 189 -1.53 -0.97 -17.27
N GLY A 190 -2.44 -1.78 -17.85
CA GLY A 190 -2.11 -2.66 -18.96
C GLY A 190 -1.23 -3.83 -18.52
N SER A 191 -1.35 -4.25 -17.25
CA SER A 191 -0.69 -5.43 -16.69
C SER A 191 -1.37 -6.75 -17.11
N GLY A 192 -1.98 -6.77 -18.31
CA GLY A 192 -3.01 -7.72 -18.73
C GLY A 192 -2.82 -9.16 -18.29
N LEU A 193 -3.92 -9.86 -18.02
CA LEU A 193 -3.92 -11.25 -17.53
C LEU A 193 -3.25 -12.24 -18.50
N HIS A 194 -3.12 -11.85 -19.78
CA HIS A 194 -2.56 -12.66 -20.87
C HIS A 194 -1.04 -12.87 -20.80
N GLY A 195 -0.31 -12.12 -19.95
CA GLY A 195 1.13 -12.29 -19.74
C GLY A 195 1.49 -13.42 -18.76
N PHE A 196 0.54 -13.82 -17.91
CA PHE A 196 0.81 -14.75 -16.83
C PHE A 196 1.21 -16.13 -17.37
N GLY A 197 2.49 -16.47 -17.21
CA GLY A 197 2.90 -17.87 -17.30
C GLY A 197 2.10 -18.72 -16.31
N ARG A 198 1.84 -20.00 -16.63
CA ARG A 198 1.03 -20.93 -15.79
C ARG A 198 1.44 -20.95 -14.31
N SER A 199 2.70 -20.64 -13.98
CA SER A 199 3.23 -20.54 -12.62
C SER A 199 2.79 -19.28 -11.87
N HIS A 200 2.76 -18.13 -12.54
CA HIS A 200 2.42 -16.85 -11.92
C HIS A 200 0.91 -16.70 -11.70
N LEU A 201 0.09 -17.28 -12.59
CA LEU A 201 -1.37 -17.32 -12.42
C LEU A 201 -1.76 -18.19 -11.22
N LYS A 202 -1.09 -19.33 -11.03
CA LYS A 202 -1.28 -20.17 -9.84
C LYS A 202 -0.97 -19.42 -8.55
N LEU A 203 0.12 -18.64 -8.52
CA LEU A 203 0.46 -17.84 -7.35
C LEU A 203 -0.62 -16.79 -7.04
N LEU A 204 -1.13 -16.09 -8.07
CA LEU A 204 -2.21 -15.12 -7.90
C LEU A 204 -3.50 -15.76 -7.38
N VAL A 205 -3.89 -16.90 -7.94
CA VAL A 205 -5.07 -17.66 -7.49
C VAL A 205 -4.87 -18.16 -6.06
N VAL A 206 -3.69 -18.70 -5.72
CA VAL A 206 -3.39 -19.14 -4.35
C VAL A 206 -3.46 -17.96 -3.38
N VAL A 207 -2.87 -16.80 -3.70
CA VAL A 207 -2.95 -15.62 -2.82
C VAL A 207 -4.40 -15.12 -2.70
N ALA A 208 -5.19 -15.13 -3.78
CA ALA A 208 -6.60 -14.78 -3.74
C ALA A 208 -7.41 -15.75 -2.86
N VAL A 209 -7.20 -17.06 -3.02
CA VAL A 209 -7.86 -18.10 -2.22
C VAL A 209 -7.44 -18.00 -0.76
N VAL A 210 -6.16 -17.76 -0.46
CA VAL A 210 -5.67 -17.54 0.90
C VAL A 210 -6.28 -16.26 1.49
N ALA A 211 -6.41 -15.19 0.71
CA ALA A 211 -7.04 -13.95 1.18
C ALA A 211 -8.52 -14.12 1.49
N VAL A 212 -9.27 -14.79 0.62
CA VAL A 212 -10.68 -15.15 0.86
C VAL A 212 -10.78 -16.11 2.05
N GLY A 213 -9.92 -17.13 2.10
CA GLY A 213 -9.84 -18.09 3.19
C GLY A 213 -9.62 -17.41 4.54
N LEU A 214 -8.67 -16.48 4.64
CA LEU A 214 -8.42 -15.67 5.85
C LEU A 214 -9.59 -14.77 6.21
N PHE A 215 -10.25 -14.16 5.22
CA PHE A 215 -11.44 -13.33 5.43
C PHE A 215 -12.59 -14.14 6.05
N TYR A 216 -12.81 -15.36 5.57
CA TYR A 216 -13.80 -16.28 6.14
C TYR A 216 -13.29 -17.02 7.40
N TYR A 217 -11.98 -17.14 7.59
CA TYR A 217 -11.38 -17.87 8.71
C TYR A 217 -11.79 -17.28 10.06
N GLY A 218 -11.79 -15.94 10.17
CA GLY A 218 -12.17 -15.27 11.41
C GLY A 218 -13.62 -15.52 11.84
N SER A 219 -14.55 -15.67 10.90
CA SER A 219 -15.95 -16.03 11.20
C SER A 219 -16.09 -17.53 11.39
N PHE A 220 -15.51 -18.34 10.51
CA PHE A 220 -15.65 -19.79 10.52
C PHE A 220 -15.02 -20.46 11.74
N VAL A 221 -13.84 -20.00 12.18
CA VAL A 221 -13.20 -20.51 13.41
C VAL A 221 -13.99 -20.14 14.66
N ARG A 222 -14.65 -18.98 14.67
CA ARG A 222 -15.47 -18.57 15.83
C ARG A 222 -16.81 -19.29 15.89
N THR A 223 -17.37 -19.72 14.76
CA THR A 223 -18.68 -20.39 14.72
C THR A 223 -18.59 -21.91 14.62
N ALA A 224 -17.51 -22.45 14.07
CA ALA A 224 -17.34 -23.88 13.79
C ALA A 224 -15.97 -24.43 14.24
N GLY A 225 -15.13 -23.62 14.90
CA GLY A 225 -13.86 -24.08 15.44
C GLY A 225 -14.03 -25.01 16.64
N SER A 226 -13.08 -25.94 16.81
CA SER A 226 -13.07 -26.78 18.02
C SER A 226 -12.79 -25.92 19.26
N PRO A 227 -13.45 -26.19 20.40
CA PRO A 227 -13.25 -25.41 21.63
C PRO A 227 -11.79 -25.32 22.07
N ALA A 228 -11.00 -26.37 21.84
CA ALA A 228 -9.56 -26.38 22.15
C ALA A 228 -8.76 -25.36 21.32
N LEU A 229 -9.08 -25.22 20.02
CA LEU A 229 -8.40 -24.26 19.14
C LEU A 229 -8.79 -22.82 19.49
N THR A 230 -10.07 -22.57 19.77
CA THR A 230 -10.53 -21.24 20.17
C THR A 230 -9.91 -20.82 21.50
N ASN A 231 -9.85 -21.73 22.49
CA ASN A 231 -9.21 -21.46 23.78
C ASN A 231 -7.72 -21.17 23.61
N LEU A 232 -6.98 -21.96 22.83
CA LEU A 232 -5.57 -21.71 22.57
C LEU A 232 -5.32 -20.34 21.93
N LEU A 233 -6.17 -19.95 20.96
CA LEU A 233 -6.09 -18.65 20.31
C LEU A 233 -6.38 -17.52 21.30
N ASP A 234 -7.43 -17.65 22.10
CA ASP A 234 -7.81 -16.65 23.10
C ASP A 234 -6.73 -16.50 24.18
N ASP A 235 -6.20 -17.61 24.70
CA ASP A 235 -5.09 -17.63 25.66
C ASP A 235 -3.84 -16.96 25.08
N THR A 236 -3.52 -17.24 23.82
CA THR A 236 -2.39 -16.60 23.13
C THR A 236 -2.62 -15.10 22.97
N ILE A 237 -3.83 -14.66 22.61
CA ILE A 237 -4.20 -13.25 22.48
C ILE A 237 -4.08 -12.53 23.83
N VAL A 238 -4.56 -13.15 24.90
CA VAL A 238 -4.46 -12.61 26.27
C VAL A 238 -3.00 -12.50 26.69
N TRP A 239 -2.21 -13.57 26.48
CA TRP A 239 -0.79 -13.57 26.80
C TRP A 239 -0.02 -12.49 26.04
N LEU A 240 -0.26 -12.35 24.73
CA LEU A 240 0.36 -11.31 23.90
C LEU A 240 0.00 -9.90 24.39
N ARG A 241 -1.27 -9.68 24.77
CA ARG A 241 -1.73 -8.40 25.29
C ARG A 241 -1.07 -8.05 26.62
N GLN A 242 -0.93 -9.03 27.52
CA GLN A 242 -0.37 -8.82 28.85
C GLN A 242 1.16 -8.66 28.83
N ASN A 243 1.87 -9.39 27.96
CA ASN A 243 3.35 -9.40 27.96
C ASN A 243 3.97 -8.45 26.95
N ILE A 244 3.35 -8.29 25.77
CA ILE A 244 3.97 -7.64 24.60
C ILE A 244 3.16 -6.39 24.18
N GLY A 245 1.97 -6.18 24.76
CA GLY A 245 1.16 -4.96 24.59
C GLY A 245 0.50 -4.80 23.21
N GLY A 246 0.62 -5.78 22.33
CA GLY A 246 0.05 -5.74 20.98
C GLY A 246 -0.08 -7.14 20.37
N VAL A 247 -1.07 -7.33 19.49
CA VAL A 247 -1.35 -8.62 18.85
C VAL A 247 -1.16 -8.47 17.33
N PRO A 248 -0.24 -9.23 16.70
CA PRO A 248 -0.05 -9.19 15.26
C PRO A 248 -1.35 -9.51 14.52
N ARG A 249 -1.66 -8.74 13.47
CA ARG A 249 -2.89 -8.89 12.69
C ARG A 249 -2.66 -9.82 11.49
N PRO A 250 -3.36 -10.97 11.41
CA PRO A 250 -3.14 -11.95 10.33
C PRO A 250 -3.20 -11.37 8.92
N TYR A 251 -4.15 -10.48 8.64
CA TYR A 251 -4.30 -9.87 7.30
C TYR A 251 -3.09 -9.02 6.89
N GLU A 252 -2.44 -8.35 7.85
CA GLU A 252 -1.27 -7.53 7.60
C GLU A 252 -0.05 -8.40 7.28
N PHE A 253 0.27 -9.36 8.17
CA PHE A 253 1.52 -10.12 8.06
C PHE A 253 1.46 -11.36 7.17
N LEU A 254 0.29 -11.95 6.91
CA LEU A 254 0.15 -13.11 6.01
C LEU A 254 -0.11 -12.71 4.56
N ILE A 255 -0.80 -11.59 4.33
CA ILE A 255 -1.23 -11.17 2.99
C ILE A 255 -0.56 -9.86 2.61
N GLY A 256 -0.90 -8.77 3.30
CA GLY A 256 -0.58 -7.42 2.82
C GLY A 256 0.93 -7.15 2.68
N PHE A 257 1.67 -7.33 3.78
CA PHE A 257 3.09 -7.02 3.83
C PHE A 257 3.96 -7.96 2.99
N PRO A 258 3.77 -9.30 3.02
CA PRO A 258 4.47 -10.18 2.09
C PRO A 258 4.18 -9.86 0.63
N ALA A 259 2.92 -9.56 0.30
CA ALA A 259 2.53 -9.22 -1.06
C ALA A 259 3.22 -7.96 -1.57
N LEU A 260 3.46 -6.96 -0.71
CA LEU A 260 4.23 -5.80 -1.13
C LEU A 260 5.66 -6.20 -1.51
N VAL A 261 6.35 -6.92 -0.63
CA VAL A 261 7.75 -7.35 -0.83
C VAL A 261 7.92 -8.13 -2.12
N VAL A 262 7.03 -9.10 -2.35
CA VAL A 262 7.03 -9.93 -3.56
C VAL A 262 6.62 -9.10 -4.78
N GLY A 263 5.59 -8.26 -4.65
CA GLY A 263 5.06 -7.44 -5.74
C GLY A 263 6.08 -6.41 -6.27
N VAL A 264 6.74 -5.64 -5.40
CA VAL A 264 7.79 -4.70 -5.85
C VAL A 264 8.99 -5.42 -6.45
N SER A 265 9.30 -6.64 -5.96
CA SER A 265 10.35 -7.48 -6.52
C SER A 265 9.98 -7.99 -7.91
N MET A 266 8.74 -8.45 -8.10
CA MET A 266 8.22 -8.90 -9.39
C MET A 266 8.13 -7.76 -10.39
N ARG A 267 7.72 -6.55 -9.96
CA ARG A 267 7.64 -5.35 -10.82
C ARG A 267 8.97 -4.98 -11.48
N SER A 268 10.10 -5.37 -10.90
CA SER A 268 11.43 -5.13 -11.49
C SER A 268 11.69 -5.94 -12.77
N ARG A 269 10.86 -6.97 -13.03
CA ARG A 269 11.02 -7.91 -14.15
C ARG A 269 9.74 -8.07 -14.98
N TYR A 270 8.57 -8.08 -14.33
CA TYR A 270 7.29 -8.43 -14.93
C TYR A 270 6.21 -7.39 -14.62
N ARG A 271 5.32 -7.10 -15.59
CA ARG A 271 4.17 -6.21 -15.37
C ARG A 271 3.17 -6.78 -14.36
N GLU A 272 3.11 -8.10 -14.28
CA GLU A 272 2.23 -8.87 -13.39
C GLU A 272 2.47 -8.60 -11.90
N GLY A 273 3.64 -8.10 -11.51
CA GLY A 273 3.91 -7.75 -10.11
C GLY A 273 2.92 -6.73 -9.54
N TRP A 274 2.28 -5.93 -10.39
CA TRP A 274 1.19 -5.03 -9.98
C TRP A 274 -0.02 -5.75 -9.41
N TRP A 275 -0.36 -6.93 -9.93
CA TRP A 275 -1.45 -7.73 -9.38
C TRP A 275 -1.15 -8.26 -7.98
N VAL A 276 0.10 -8.64 -7.73
CA VAL A 276 0.53 -9.02 -6.37
C VAL A 276 0.46 -7.81 -5.44
N CYS A 277 0.83 -6.61 -5.91
CA CYS A 277 0.67 -5.38 -5.14
C CYS A 277 -0.78 -5.05 -4.76
N VAL A 278 -1.81 -5.52 -5.48
CA VAL A 278 -3.22 -5.33 -5.08
C VAL A 278 -3.46 -5.93 -3.69
N PHE A 279 -2.89 -7.09 -3.39
CA PHE A 279 -3.02 -7.71 -2.07
C PHE A 279 -2.32 -6.90 -0.98
N ALA A 280 -1.29 -6.11 -1.31
CA ALA A 280 -0.68 -5.20 -0.36
C ALA A 280 -1.66 -4.10 0.12
N VAL A 281 -2.64 -3.73 -0.73
CA VAL A 281 -3.69 -2.77 -0.36
C VAL A 281 -4.55 -3.30 0.78
N VAL A 282 -4.77 -4.62 0.87
CA VAL A 282 -5.48 -5.22 2.00
C VAL A 282 -4.76 -4.89 3.31
N GLY A 283 -3.44 -5.03 3.37
CA GLY A 283 -2.66 -4.66 4.54
C GLY A 283 -2.72 -3.18 4.86
N THR A 284 -2.54 -2.31 3.85
CA THR A 284 -2.54 -0.86 4.08
C THR A 284 -3.92 -0.32 4.47
N VAL A 285 -5.01 -0.95 4.03
CA VAL A 285 -6.37 -0.63 4.50
C VAL A 285 -6.53 -0.93 5.99
N ILE A 286 -6.05 -2.09 6.45
CA ILE A 286 -6.13 -2.44 7.88
C ILE A 286 -5.33 -1.44 8.72
N VAL A 287 -4.15 -1.02 8.24
CA VAL A 287 -3.36 0.03 8.87
C VAL A 287 -4.11 1.36 8.87
N ALA A 288 -4.63 1.81 7.72
CA ALA A 288 -5.34 3.09 7.59
C ALA A 288 -6.63 3.16 8.42
N ASN A 289 -7.31 2.03 8.65
CA ASN A 289 -8.51 1.97 9.49
C ASN A 289 -8.20 1.70 10.97
N SER A 290 -6.94 1.47 11.34
CA SER A 290 -6.60 0.99 12.69
C SER A 290 -6.99 1.98 13.79
N LEU A 291 -7.01 3.28 13.51
CA LEU A 291 -7.28 4.35 14.47
C LEU A 291 -8.67 4.98 14.32
N ILE A 292 -9.61 4.31 13.64
CA ILE A 292 -10.98 4.82 13.52
C ILE A 292 -11.77 4.72 14.83
N ASP A 293 -11.44 3.75 15.68
CA ASP A 293 -12.08 3.59 17.00
C ASP A 293 -11.41 4.51 18.02
N PRO A 294 -12.11 5.55 18.52
CA PRO A 294 -11.54 6.50 19.48
C PRO A 294 -11.22 5.87 20.84
N ARG A 295 -11.83 4.72 21.16
CA ARG A 295 -11.67 4.05 22.46
C ARG A 295 -10.41 3.22 22.55
N ALA A 296 -9.77 2.97 21.43
CA ALA A 296 -8.71 2.00 21.37
C ALA A 296 -7.34 2.69 21.44
N TYR A 297 -6.46 2.12 22.25
CA TYR A 297 -5.18 2.74 22.61
C TYR A 297 -4.23 2.83 21.39
N PRO A 298 -3.75 4.04 21.01
CA PRO A 298 -2.84 4.21 19.87
C PRO A 298 -1.57 3.36 19.98
N SER A 299 -1.03 3.18 21.18
CA SER A 299 0.14 2.35 21.46
C SER A 299 -0.09 0.88 21.11
N TYR A 300 -1.25 0.33 21.46
CA TYR A 300 -1.64 -1.05 21.12
C TYR A 300 -1.66 -1.25 19.60
N PHE A 301 -2.23 -0.28 18.85
CA PHE A 301 -2.24 -0.35 17.40
C PHE A 301 -0.84 -0.25 16.80
N ALA A 302 -0.03 0.70 17.28
CA ALA A 302 1.33 0.89 16.81
C ALA A 302 2.17 -0.38 16.99
N LEU A 303 2.12 -1.01 18.17
CA LEU A 303 2.83 -2.26 18.45
C LEU A 303 2.30 -3.42 17.60
N SER A 304 0.96 -3.57 17.52
CA SER A 304 0.34 -4.62 16.69
C SER A 304 0.76 -4.52 15.23
N THR A 305 0.74 -3.31 14.67
CA THR A 305 1.17 -3.03 13.28
C THR A 305 2.68 -3.24 13.11
N LEU A 306 3.50 -2.85 14.09
CA LEU A 306 4.95 -3.05 14.07
C LEU A 306 5.30 -4.54 14.05
N TYR A 307 4.68 -5.35 14.90
CA TYR A 307 4.90 -6.78 14.95
C TYR A 307 4.43 -7.45 13.65
N SER A 308 3.24 -7.10 13.16
CA SER A 308 2.79 -7.55 11.85
C SER A 308 3.79 -7.18 10.75
N ALA A 309 4.33 -5.96 10.78
CA ALA A 309 5.25 -5.47 9.77
C ALA A 309 6.55 -6.27 9.76
N ILE A 310 7.12 -6.54 10.93
CA ILE A 310 8.33 -7.35 11.07
C ILE A 310 8.08 -8.78 10.56
N ILE A 311 7.01 -9.44 11.04
CA ILE A 311 6.68 -10.81 10.65
C ILE A 311 6.41 -10.89 9.14
N GLY A 312 5.59 -9.97 8.61
CA GLY A 312 5.21 -9.93 7.20
C GLY A 312 6.39 -9.61 6.28
N LEU A 313 7.32 -8.76 6.72
CA LEU A 313 8.57 -8.50 6.02
C LEU A 313 9.42 -9.77 5.93
N VAL A 314 9.60 -10.48 7.05
CA VAL A 314 10.36 -11.74 7.07
C VAL A 314 9.74 -12.78 6.13
N ILE A 315 8.42 -13.02 6.24
CA ILE A 315 7.70 -13.94 5.35
C ILE A 315 7.87 -13.53 3.88
N GLY A 316 7.68 -12.23 3.57
CA GLY A 316 7.86 -11.70 2.22
C GLY A 316 9.26 -11.92 1.67
N LEU A 317 10.29 -11.71 2.50
CA LEU A 317 11.70 -11.92 2.11
C LEU A 317 12.00 -13.40 1.89
N VAL A 318 11.44 -14.31 2.69
CA VAL A 318 11.56 -15.77 2.47
C VAL A 318 10.91 -16.17 1.14
N ILE A 319 9.67 -15.73 0.89
CA ILE A 319 8.97 -16.01 -0.38
C ILE A 319 9.77 -15.47 -1.57
N ARG A 320 10.27 -14.22 -1.45
CA ARG A 320 11.14 -13.60 -2.46
C ARG A 320 12.40 -14.43 -2.70
N ALA A 321 13.07 -14.88 -1.64
CA ALA A 321 14.29 -15.68 -1.75
C ALA A 321 14.05 -17.00 -2.49
N VAL A 322 12.89 -17.64 -2.26
CA VAL A 322 12.50 -18.88 -2.96
C VAL A 322 12.16 -18.62 -4.42
N LEU A 323 11.30 -17.63 -4.71
CA LEU A 323 10.82 -17.33 -6.07
C LEU A 323 11.93 -16.83 -7.00
N PHE A 324 12.86 -16.02 -6.49
CA PHE A 324 13.90 -15.39 -7.31
C PHE A 324 15.26 -16.10 -7.22
N ARG A 325 15.32 -17.29 -6.60
CA ARG A 325 16.54 -18.09 -6.51
C ARG A 325 17.01 -18.49 -7.92
N PRO A 326 18.24 -18.15 -8.33
CA PRO A 326 18.75 -18.60 -9.62
C PRO A 326 18.90 -20.13 -9.63
N ARG A 327 18.40 -20.78 -10.68
CA ARG A 327 18.40 -22.24 -10.84
C ARG A 327 19.82 -22.85 -10.91
N SER A 328 20.83 -22.07 -11.33
CA SER A 328 22.25 -22.42 -11.18
C SER A 328 23.16 -21.17 -11.17
N ARG A 329 24.32 -21.26 -10.51
CA ARG A 329 25.35 -20.19 -10.50
C ARG A 329 25.88 -19.86 -11.90
N ARG A 330 25.83 -20.82 -12.83
CA ARG A 330 26.28 -20.68 -14.22
C ARG A 330 25.22 -19.98 -15.08
N ALA A 331 23.94 -20.31 -14.90
CA ALA A 331 22.81 -19.63 -15.56
C ALA A 331 22.63 -18.17 -15.10
N ALA A 332 22.88 -17.89 -13.81
CA ALA A 332 22.81 -16.52 -13.27
C ALA A 332 23.84 -15.56 -13.89
N ARG A 333 24.99 -16.07 -14.34
CA ARG A 333 26.05 -15.27 -14.99
C ARG A 333 25.87 -15.16 -16.50
N ALA A 334 25.20 -16.13 -17.11
CA ALA A 334 25.04 -16.23 -18.56
C ALA A 334 23.92 -15.33 -19.12
N VAL A 335 22.88 -15.05 -18.31
CA VAL A 335 21.72 -14.26 -18.74
C VAL A 335 21.60 -13.03 -17.83
N GLN A 336 21.88 -11.85 -18.39
CA GLN A 336 21.52 -10.60 -17.74
C GLN A 336 20.01 -10.46 -17.84
N GLN A 337 19.32 -10.63 -16.70
CA GLN A 337 17.87 -10.59 -16.68
C GLN A 337 17.41 -9.19 -17.06
N ALA A 338 16.53 -9.09 -18.06
CA ALA A 338 15.95 -7.82 -18.49
C ALA A 338 15.37 -7.09 -17.27
N GLN A 339 15.94 -5.93 -16.96
CA GLN A 339 15.48 -5.09 -15.87
C GLN A 339 14.48 -4.10 -16.44
N ARG A 340 13.25 -4.17 -15.93
CA ARG A 340 12.23 -3.20 -16.30
C ARG A 340 12.43 -1.92 -15.51
N THR A 341 12.45 -0.80 -16.21
CA THR A 341 12.47 0.54 -15.63
C THR A 341 11.05 1.11 -15.62
N GLU A 342 10.56 1.46 -14.43
CA GLU A 342 9.32 2.25 -14.29
C GLU A 342 9.69 3.72 -14.04
N PRO A 343 8.82 4.67 -14.43
CA PRO A 343 9.00 6.09 -14.15
C PRO A 343 9.14 6.34 -12.64
N GLY A 344 9.97 7.33 -12.29
CA GLY A 344 10.19 7.74 -10.90
C GLY A 344 8.91 8.10 -10.16
N ARG A 345 8.88 7.98 -8.83
CA ARG A 345 7.74 8.23 -7.92
C ARG A 345 6.90 9.46 -8.26
N LEU A 346 7.57 10.54 -8.66
CA LEU A 346 6.95 11.83 -8.92
C LEU A 346 6.59 12.05 -10.39
N SER A 347 6.84 11.07 -11.26
CA SER A 347 6.29 11.04 -12.61
C SER A 347 5.09 10.09 -12.67
N PRO A 348 4.15 10.34 -13.60
CA PRO A 348 3.02 9.45 -13.83
C PRO A 348 3.52 8.07 -14.27
N LEU A 349 2.78 7.03 -13.92
CA LEU A 349 3.03 5.66 -14.35
C LEU A 349 2.70 5.43 -15.83
N ARG A 350 1.94 6.33 -16.44
CA ARG A 350 1.64 6.34 -17.86
C ARG A 350 2.24 7.58 -18.46
#